data_AF-A0A261FW77-F1
#
_entry.id   AF-A0A261FW77-F1
#
_cell.length_a   1.000
_cell.length_b   1.000
_cell.length_c   1.000
_cell.angle_alpha   90.00
_cell.angle_beta   90.00
_cell.angle_gamma   90.00
#
_symmetry.space_group_name_H-M   'P 1'
#
loop_
_entity.id
_entity.type
_entity.pdbx_description
1 polymer ?
#
loop_
_entity_poly.entity_id
_entity_poly.type
_entity_poly.pdbx_seq_one_letter_code
_entity_poly.pdbx_strand_id
1 'polypeptide(L)'
;LIAWLHERDIEQTRSRPYRKNDQATVESRNNHVVRRHAFYYRYTADELDLLNELWELVRVKANLFTPSKKPIARESTRDGRPRRVYDRPRTPWERLKEFDDQDRAAGGPGFIPDDKREEIERTLATVNPAELVRRIHDIQDRLEDMAAPRTARLARRSGPDMAYLNKTLARIAGVEPEDNETPPADKD
;
A
#
# COMPACT_ATOMS: atom_id res chain seq x y z
N LEU A 1 -20.41 9.63 -8.12
CA LEU A 1 -18.97 9.92 -7.89
C LEU A 1 -18.51 11.15 -8.65
N ILE A 2 -18.65 11.21 -9.98
CA ILE A 2 -18.19 12.37 -10.79
C ILE A 2 -18.81 13.69 -10.29
N ALA A 3 -20.13 13.76 -10.14
CA ALA A 3 -20.81 14.95 -9.60
C ALA A 3 -20.28 15.38 -8.22
N TRP A 4 -20.12 14.43 -7.30
CA TRP A 4 -19.60 14.67 -5.95
C TRP A 4 -18.17 15.26 -5.95
N LEU A 5 -17.32 14.84 -6.89
CA LEU A 5 -15.95 15.35 -7.07
C LEU A 5 -15.94 16.76 -7.67
N HIS A 6 -16.80 17.01 -8.68
CA HIS A 6 -16.97 18.35 -9.25
C HIS A 6 -17.49 19.36 -8.24
N GLU A 7 -18.46 18.98 -7.40
CA GLU A 7 -18.97 19.82 -6.31
C GLU A 7 -17.89 20.25 -5.31
N ARG A 8 -16.78 19.51 -5.25
CA ARG A 8 -15.64 19.75 -4.32
C ARG A 8 -14.42 20.31 -5.03
N ASP A 9 -14.54 20.66 -6.30
CA ASP A 9 -13.44 21.16 -7.14
C ASP A 9 -12.23 20.21 -7.16
N ILE A 10 -12.49 18.89 -7.20
CA ILE A 10 -11.46 17.86 -7.29
C ILE A 10 -11.32 17.43 -8.75
N GLU A 11 -10.22 17.85 -9.38
CA GLU A 11 -9.88 17.46 -10.75
C GLU A 11 -9.58 15.96 -10.86
N GLN A 12 -10.13 15.32 -11.89
CA GLN A 12 -9.86 13.92 -12.19
C GLN A 12 -8.89 13.77 -13.36
N THR A 13 -7.80 13.06 -13.12
CA THR A 13 -6.85 12.66 -14.17
C THR A 13 -6.82 11.14 -14.29
N ARG A 14 -6.53 10.62 -15.49
CA ARG A 14 -6.37 9.18 -15.73
C ARG A 14 -4.95 8.85 -16.16
N SER A 15 -4.43 7.73 -15.67
CA SER A 15 -3.18 7.15 -16.18
C SER A 15 -3.38 6.62 -17.60
N ARG A 16 -2.26 6.46 -18.33
CA ARG A 16 -2.31 5.91 -19.69
C ARG A 16 -2.75 4.44 -19.66
N PRO A 17 -3.53 3.98 -20.64
CA PRO A 17 -3.88 2.57 -20.78
C PRO A 17 -2.63 1.69 -20.79
N TYR A 18 -2.68 0.58 -20.06
CA TYR A 18 -1.63 -0.46 -19.99
C TYR A 18 -0.25 0.02 -19.47
N ARG A 19 -0.17 1.16 -18.77
CA ARG A 19 1.09 1.68 -18.19
C ARG A 19 1.14 1.49 -16.68
N LYS A 20 1.64 0.31 -16.25
CA LYS A 20 1.79 -0.07 -14.83
C LYS A 20 2.62 0.91 -13.98
N ASN A 21 3.57 1.61 -14.59
CA ASN A 21 4.47 2.52 -13.88
C ASN A 21 3.81 3.87 -13.53
N ASP A 22 2.67 4.23 -14.12
CA ASP A 22 1.99 5.50 -13.85
C ASP A 22 1.40 5.54 -12.43
N GLN A 23 1.14 4.37 -11.82
CA GLN A 23 0.59 4.22 -10.47
C GLN A 23 1.58 3.55 -9.50
N ALA A 24 2.89 3.60 -9.81
CA ALA A 24 3.91 2.86 -9.07
C ALA A 24 3.92 3.15 -7.55
N THR A 25 3.67 4.40 -7.16
CA THR A 25 3.62 4.79 -5.74
C THR A 25 2.40 4.21 -5.04
N VAL A 26 1.23 4.24 -5.69
CA VAL A 26 -0.03 3.69 -5.16
C VAL A 26 0.10 2.17 -5.03
N GLU A 27 0.59 1.48 -6.05
CA GLU A 27 0.79 0.03 -6.01
C GLU A 27 1.82 -0.40 -4.96
N SER A 28 2.89 0.39 -4.80
CA SER A 28 3.84 0.18 -3.73
C SER A 28 3.12 0.23 -2.38
N ARG A 29 2.39 1.32 -2.07
CA ARG A 29 1.63 1.50 -0.81
C ARG A 29 0.60 0.40 -0.59
N ASN A 30 -0.10 0.01 -1.65
CA ASN A 30 -1.07 -1.07 -1.61
C ASN A 30 -0.40 -2.37 -1.16
N ASN A 31 0.78 -2.68 -1.70
CA ASN A 31 1.50 -3.90 -1.31
C ASN A 31 2.07 -3.84 0.10
N HIS A 32 2.79 -2.77 0.48
CA HIS A 32 3.53 -2.75 1.75
C HIS A 32 2.70 -2.30 2.97
N VAL A 33 1.59 -1.60 2.75
CA VAL A 33 0.68 -1.18 3.83
C VAL A 33 -0.63 -1.95 3.74
N VAL A 34 -1.40 -1.75 2.66
CA VAL A 34 -2.81 -2.17 2.62
C VAL A 34 -2.94 -3.69 2.67
N ARG A 35 -2.39 -4.41 1.69
CA ARG A 35 -2.46 -5.88 1.59
C ARG A 35 -1.74 -6.58 2.74
N ARG A 36 -0.71 -5.94 3.30
CA ARG A 36 0.01 -6.47 4.47
C ARG A 36 -0.86 -6.51 5.73
N HIS A 37 -1.77 -5.54 5.90
CA HIS A 37 -2.57 -5.42 7.12
C HIS A 37 -4.03 -5.88 6.93
N ALA A 38 -4.62 -5.64 5.77
CA ALA A 38 -6.02 -6.00 5.48
C ALA A 38 -6.17 -7.24 4.56
N PHE A 39 -5.09 -7.96 4.26
CA PHE A 39 -5.12 -9.19 3.45
C PHE A 39 -5.76 -9.01 2.06
N TYR A 40 -6.20 -10.12 1.46
CA TYR A 40 -6.89 -10.18 0.17
C TYR A 40 -8.35 -10.62 0.30
N TYR A 41 -8.96 -10.36 1.45
CA TYR A 41 -10.33 -10.77 1.72
C TYR A 41 -11.37 -9.87 1.04
N ARG A 42 -12.51 -10.46 0.73
CA ARG A 42 -13.68 -9.73 0.25
C ARG A 42 -14.38 -9.11 1.46
N TYR A 43 -14.26 -7.80 1.60
CA TYR A 43 -14.96 -6.99 2.61
C TYR A 43 -16.31 -6.46 2.11
N THR A 44 -17.15 -6.12 3.07
CA THR A 44 -18.46 -5.47 2.94
C THR A 44 -18.58 -4.31 3.93
N ALA A 45 -19.74 -3.65 3.99
CA ALA A 45 -19.99 -2.57 4.93
C ALA A 45 -19.83 -3.01 6.40
N ASP A 46 -20.11 -4.27 6.72
CA ASP A 46 -20.05 -4.81 8.08
C ASP A 46 -18.64 -4.74 8.70
N GLU A 47 -17.59 -4.73 7.87
CA GLU A 47 -16.20 -4.65 8.33
C GLU A 47 -15.62 -3.22 8.27
N LEU A 48 -16.38 -2.23 7.79
CA LEU A 48 -15.87 -0.89 7.50
C LEU A 48 -15.33 -0.21 8.76
N ASP A 49 -16.04 -0.29 9.88
CA ASP A 49 -15.63 0.34 11.13
C ASP A 49 -14.32 -0.27 11.66
N LEU A 50 -14.16 -1.60 11.55
CA LEU A 50 -12.91 -2.28 11.93
C LEU A 50 -11.75 -1.90 11.01
N LEU A 51 -12.00 -1.78 9.71
CA LEU A 51 -10.99 -1.31 8.77
C LEU A 51 -10.56 0.13 9.07
N ASN A 52 -11.51 1.02 9.39
CA ASN A 52 -11.21 2.40 9.78
C ASN A 52 -10.36 2.45 11.05
N GLU A 53 -10.71 1.66 12.07
CA GLU A 53 -9.91 1.54 13.30
C GLU A 53 -8.50 1.01 12.99
N LEU A 54 -8.39 -0.05 12.18
CA LEU A 54 -7.11 -0.61 11.75
C LEU A 54 -6.23 0.46 11.10
N TRP A 55 -6.79 1.29 10.21
CA TRP A 55 -6.01 2.27 9.47
C TRP A 55 -5.41 3.37 10.34
N GLU A 56 -6.10 3.82 11.38
CA GLU A 56 -5.53 4.78 12.33
C GLU A 56 -4.33 4.19 13.08
N LEU A 57 -4.43 2.93 13.54
CA LEU A 57 -3.34 2.26 14.23
C LEU A 57 -2.15 1.99 13.28
N VAL A 58 -2.43 1.51 12.06
CA VAL A 58 -1.42 1.23 11.05
C VAL A 58 -0.71 2.53 10.63
N ARG A 59 -1.43 3.65 10.51
CA ARG A 59 -0.84 4.97 10.24
C ARG A 59 0.17 5.36 11.31
N VAL A 60 -0.17 5.21 12.59
CA VAL A 60 0.74 5.50 13.71
C VAL A 60 1.97 4.58 13.64
N LYS A 61 1.77 3.27 13.52
CA LYS A 61 2.85 2.28 13.47
C LYS A 61 3.79 2.53 12.29
N ALA A 62 3.25 2.72 11.09
CA ALA A 62 4.03 2.85 9.86
C ALA A 62 4.82 4.16 9.81
N ASN A 63 4.25 5.27 10.29
CA ASN A 63 4.89 6.58 10.18
C ASN A 63 5.79 6.93 11.37
N LEU A 64 5.44 6.49 12.58
CA LEU A 64 6.13 6.90 13.81
C LEU A 64 7.07 5.83 14.36
N PHE A 65 6.80 4.55 14.12
CA PHE A 65 7.53 3.44 14.76
C PHE A 65 8.20 2.46 13.80
N THR A 66 8.07 2.64 12.48
CA THR A 66 8.66 1.73 11.49
C THR A 66 9.78 2.43 10.71
N PRO A 67 11.06 2.19 11.06
CA PRO A 67 12.18 2.72 10.30
C PRO A 67 12.21 2.16 8.88
N SER A 68 12.51 3.02 7.92
CA SER A 68 12.71 2.64 6.52
C SER A 68 14.05 3.16 6.00
N LYS A 69 14.63 2.41 5.06
CA LYS A 69 15.83 2.82 4.32
C LYS A 69 15.41 3.43 2.99
N LYS A 70 16.09 4.51 2.59
CA LYS A 70 15.92 5.13 1.27
C LYS A 70 17.21 5.01 0.46
N PRO A 71 17.13 4.70 -0.85
CA PRO A 71 18.31 4.69 -1.70
C PRO A 71 18.82 6.13 -1.85
N ILE A 72 20.09 6.37 -1.52
CA ILE A 72 20.73 7.68 -1.57
C ILE A 72 21.79 7.79 -2.67
N ALA A 73 22.33 6.66 -3.13
CA ALA A 73 23.29 6.64 -4.22
C ALA A 73 23.22 5.32 -4.99
N ARG A 74 23.92 5.29 -6.12
CA ARG A 74 24.21 4.09 -6.90
C ARG A 74 25.72 3.96 -6.99
N GLU A 75 26.20 2.75 -6.81
CA GLU A 75 27.61 2.40 -6.93
C GLU A 75 27.75 1.15 -7.80
N SER A 76 28.97 0.80 -8.18
CA SER A 76 29.26 -0.45 -8.88
C SER A 76 29.91 -1.45 -7.93
N THR A 77 29.53 -2.72 -8.04
CA THR A 77 30.26 -3.83 -7.42
C THR A 77 31.61 -4.00 -8.11
N ARG A 78 32.54 -4.77 -7.52
CA ARG A 78 33.85 -5.08 -8.11
C ARG A 78 33.76 -5.61 -9.56
N ASP A 79 32.70 -6.35 -9.86
CA ASP A 79 32.43 -6.91 -11.19
C ASP A 79 31.64 -5.95 -12.13
N GLY A 80 31.53 -4.66 -11.79
CA GLY A 80 30.84 -3.64 -12.59
C GLY A 80 29.31 -3.64 -12.50
N ARG A 81 28.70 -4.49 -11.68
CA ARG A 81 27.22 -4.55 -11.52
C ARG A 81 26.70 -3.36 -10.71
N PRO A 82 25.58 -2.72 -11.10
CA PRO A 82 25.02 -1.62 -10.33
C PRO A 82 24.45 -2.10 -8.99
N ARG A 83 24.79 -1.41 -7.91
CA ARG A 83 24.24 -1.60 -6.56
C ARG A 83 23.66 -0.29 -6.02
N ARG A 84 22.60 -0.39 -5.23
CA ARG A 84 22.03 0.77 -4.51
C ARG A 84 22.69 0.92 -3.15
N VAL A 85 23.00 2.16 -2.79
CA VAL A 85 23.46 2.55 -1.46
C VAL A 85 22.27 3.09 -0.70
N TYR A 86 22.11 2.64 0.54
CA TYR A 86 20.99 3.02 1.38
C TYR A 86 21.48 3.83 2.57
N ASP A 87 20.65 4.74 3.04
CA ASP A 87 20.91 5.46 4.27
C ASP A 87 20.66 4.61 5.53
N ARG A 88 20.91 5.23 6.68
CA ARG A 88 20.55 4.65 7.97
C ARG A 88 19.01 4.59 8.08
N PRO A 89 18.46 3.49 8.63
CA PRO A 89 17.02 3.38 8.87
C PRO A 89 16.52 4.54 9.72
N ARG A 90 15.47 5.21 9.23
CA ARG A 90 14.77 6.29 9.92
C ARG A 90 13.29 6.20 9.65
N THR A 91 12.47 6.57 10.62
CA THR A 91 11.01 6.60 10.47
C THR A 91 10.60 7.70 9.48
N PRO A 92 9.43 7.59 8.83
CA PRO A 92 8.90 8.69 8.03
C PRO A 92 8.81 10.01 8.80
N TRP A 93 8.43 9.98 10.08
CA TRP A 93 8.39 11.17 10.93
C TRP A 93 9.76 11.81 11.13
N GLU A 94 10.79 11.04 11.49
CA GLU A 94 12.15 11.56 11.68
C GLU A 94 12.67 12.28 10.43
N ARG A 95 12.37 11.73 9.25
CA ARG A 95 12.76 12.35 7.97
C ARG A 95 12.01 13.65 7.72
N LEU A 96 10.70 13.65 7.93
CA LEU A 96 9.87 14.83 7.72
C LEU A 96 10.31 15.97 8.66
N LYS A 97 10.58 15.64 9.92
CA LYS A 97 11.10 16.58 10.92
C LYS A 97 12.47 17.14 10.54
N GLU A 98 13.39 16.31 10.05
CA GLU A 98 14.70 16.78 9.57
C GLU A 98 14.56 17.76 8.39
N PHE A 99 13.70 17.49 7.42
CA PHE A 99 13.47 18.40 6.30
C PHE A 99 12.82 19.72 6.75
N ASP A 100 11.87 19.65 7.67
CA ASP A 100 11.25 20.83 8.28
C ASP A 100 12.27 21.69 9.04
N ASP A 101 13.11 21.06 9.86
CA ASP A 101 14.17 21.74 10.61
C ASP A 101 15.20 22.40 9.68
N GLN A 102 15.53 21.76 8.55
CA GLN A 102 16.42 22.31 7.52
C GLN A 102 15.84 23.54 6.83
N ASP A 103 14.55 23.52 6.48
CA ASP A 103 13.87 24.66 5.85
C ASP A 103 13.82 25.86 6.81
N ARG A 104 13.43 25.62 8.07
CA ARG A 104 13.42 26.64 9.11
C ARG A 104 14.80 27.25 9.35
N ALA A 105 15.85 26.42 9.39
CA ALA A 105 17.23 26.89 9.53
C ALA A 105 17.71 27.73 8.33
N ALA A 106 17.17 27.49 7.14
CA ALA A 106 17.41 28.30 5.95
C ALA A 106 16.57 29.59 5.89
N GLY A 107 15.75 29.87 6.92
CA GLY A 107 14.86 31.03 6.99
C GLY A 107 13.48 30.81 6.34
N GLY A 108 13.16 29.58 5.95
CA GLY A 108 11.83 29.19 5.46
C GLY A 108 10.80 29.08 6.59
N PRO A 109 9.50 29.03 6.23
CA PRO A 109 8.41 28.95 7.21
C PRO A 109 8.28 27.56 7.87
N GLY A 110 8.99 26.53 7.38
CA GLY A 110 8.71 25.13 7.69
C GLY A 110 7.52 24.59 6.91
N PHE A 111 7.42 23.26 6.86
CA PHE A 111 6.35 22.52 6.20
C PHE A 111 5.33 21.94 7.20
N ILE A 112 5.67 21.89 8.49
CA ILE A 112 4.85 21.30 9.54
C ILE A 112 4.38 22.42 10.48
N PRO A 113 3.07 22.66 10.62
CA PRO A 113 2.53 23.54 11.65
C PRO A 113 2.96 23.12 13.06
N ASP A 114 3.26 24.09 13.93
CA ASP A 114 3.83 23.84 15.26
C ASP A 114 2.90 23.01 16.15
N ASP A 115 1.59 23.26 16.08
CA ASP A 115 0.55 22.49 16.80
C ASP A 115 0.54 21.01 16.36
N LYS A 116 0.68 20.76 15.06
CA LYS A 116 0.75 19.40 14.51
C LYS A 116 2.04 18.70 14.88
N ARG A 117 3.16 19.43 14.90
CA ARG A 117 4.44 18.89 15.37
C ARG A 117 4.33 18.44 16.82
N GLU A 118 3.76 19.26 17.70
CA GLU A 118 3.56 18.91 19.10
C GLU A 118 2.61 17.70 19.27
N GLU A 119 1.51 17.65 18.52
CA GLU A 119 0.56 16.53 18.54
C GLU A 119 1.26 15.20 18.20
N ILE A 120 2.09 15.19 17.15
CA ILE A 120 2.80 13.98 16.72
C ILE A 120 3.85 13.56 17.73
N GLU A 121 4.64 14.50 18.28
CA GLU A 121 5.63 14.21 19.32
C GLU A 121 4.98 13.67 20.60
N ARG A 122 3.82 14.23 21.00
CA ARG A 122 3.03 13.71 22.13
C ARG A 122 2.55 12.29 21.86
N THR A 123 2.09 12.01 20.64
CA THR A 123 1.68 10.65 20.24
C THR A 123 2.86 9.69 20.32
N LEU A 124 4.03 10.07 19.80
CA LEU A 124 5.24 9.27 19.84
C LEU A 124 5.68 8.95 21.28
N ALA A 125 5.58 9.92 22.19
CA ALA A 125 5.97 9.76 23.59
C ALA A 125 5.01 8.90 24.44
N THR A 126 3.73 8.84 24.06
CA THR A 126 2.68 8.22 24.88
C THR A 126 2.24 6.85 24.39
N VAL A 127 2.37 6.56 23.09
CA VAL A 127 1.94 5.29 22.52
C VAL A 127 2.93 4.19 22.85
N ASN A 128 2.44 3.10 23.47
CA ASN A 128 3.19 1.87 23.64
C ASN A 128 3.22 1.07 22.32
N PRO A 129 4.37 0.88 21.67
CA PRO A 129 4.44 0.19 20.38
C PRO A 129 4.00 -1.28 20.44
N ALA A 130 4.22 -1.97 21.57
CA ALA A 130 3.82 -3.36 21.72
C ALA A 130 2.29 -3.48 21.82
N GLU A 131 1.65 -2.57 22.53
CA GLU A 131 0.20 -2.52 22.64
C GLU A 131 -0.45 -2.15 21.31
N LEU A 132 0.13 -1.19 20.59
CA LEU A 132 -0.29 -0.82 19.24
C LEU A 132 -0.30 -2.03 18.30
N VAL A 133 0.75 -2.85 18.34
CA VAL A 133 0.85 -4.06 17.51
C VAL A 133 -0.15 -5.12 17.93
N ARG A 134 -0.36 -5.33 19.25
CA ARG A 134 -1.39 -6.26 19.74
C ARG A 134 -2.77 -5.89 19.23
N ARG A 135 -3.18 -4.63 19.37
CA ARG A 135 -4.49 -4.15 18.90
C ARG A 135 -4.64 -4.27 17.38
N ILE A 136 -3.58 -4.06 16.61
CA ILE A 136 -3.58 -4.32 15.16
C ILE A 136 -3.86 -5.80 14.90
N HIS A 137 -3.16 -6.72 15.57
CA HIS A 137 -3.38 -8.15 15.39
C HIS A 137 -4.80 -8.56 15.80
N ASP A 138 -5.32 -8.06 16.92
CA ASP A 138 -6.69 -8.37 17.37
C ASP A 138 -7.74 -7.96 16.32
N ILE A 139 -7.57 -6.80 15.67
CA ILE A 139 -8.46 -6.38 14.59
C ILE A 139 -8.28 -7.27 13.35
N GLN A 140 -7.04 -7.64 13.02
CA GLN A 140 -6.76 -8.52 11.89
C GLN A 140 -7.40 -9.90 12.06
N ASP A 141 -7.33 -10.48 13.26
CA ASP A 141 -7.95 -11.77 13.59
C ASP A 141 -9.48 -11.68 13.42
N ARG A 142 -10.10 -10.60 13.92
CA ARG A 142 -11.54 -10.35 13.74
C ARG A 142 -11.93 -10.19 12.27
N LEU A 143 -11.13 -9.46 11.49
CA LEU A 143 -11.35 -9.29 10.06
C LEU A 143 -11.23 -10.62 9.30
N GLU A 144 -10.28 -11.46 9.69
CA GLU A 144 -10.09 -12.79 9.14
C GLU A 144 -11.31 -13.68 9.42
N ASP A 145 -11.77 -13.75 10.67
CA ASP A 145 -12.95 -14.52 11.07
C ASP A 145 -14.21 -14.12 10.28
N MET A 146 -14.41 -12.81 10.08
CA MET A 146 -15.56 -12.28 9.36
C MET A 146 -15.46 -12.50 7.84
N ALA A 147 -14.30 -12.22 7.24
CA ALA A 147 -14.18 -12.08 5.79
C ALA A 147 -13.55 -13.29 5.07
N ALA A 148 -12.71 -14.09 5.73
CA ALA A 148 -12.06 -15.24 5.10
C ALA A 148 -13.05 -16.32 4.63
N PRO A 149 -14.07 -16.73 5.42
CA PRO A 149 -15.02 -17.77 4.98
C PRO A 149 -15.79 -17.35 3.73
N ARG A 150 -16.21 -16.07 3.66
CA ARG A 150 -16.87 -15.50 2.48
C ARG A 150 -15.95 -15.51 1.28
N THR A 151 -14.70 -15.09 1.45
CA THR A 151 -13.70 -15.08 0.37
C THR A 151 -13.47 -16.47 -0.18
N ALA A 152 -13.35 -17.48 0.69
CA ALA A 152 -13.21 -18.88 0.30
C ALA A 152 -14.43 -19.40 -0.46
N ARG A 153 -15.65 -19.06 -0.02
CA ARG A 153 -16.88 -19.43 -0.75
C ARG A 153 -16.92 -18.84 -2.16
N LEU A 154 -16.51 -17.58 -2.32
CA LEU A 154 -16.43 -16.93 -3.63
C LEU A 154 -15.40 -17.60 -4.53
N ALA A 155 -14.20 -17.87 -4.02
CA ALA A 155 -13.15 -18.55 -4.77
C ALA A 155 -13.60 -19.94 -5.27
N ARG A 156 -14.30 -20.71 -4.41
CA ARG A 156 -14.87 -22.01 -4.81
C ARG A 156 -15.92 -21.88 -5.90
N ARG A 157 -16.78 -20.85 -5.84
CA ARG A 157 -17.82 -20.60 -6.85
C ARG A 157 -17.24 -20.20 -8.19
N SER A 158 -16.17 -19.41 -8.20
CA SER A 158 -15.51 -18.98 -9.44
C SER A 158 -14.80 -20.13 -10.17
N GLY A 159 -14.51 -21.23 -9.49
CA GLY A 159 -13.74 -22.35 -10.05
C GLY A 159 -12.28 -21.96 -10.34
N PRO A 160 -11.44 -22.93 -10.71
CA PRO A 160 -10.10 -22.62 -11.21
C PRO A 160 -10.20 -21.82 -12.52
N ASP A 161 -9.26 -20.89 -12.72
CA ASP A 161 -9.12 -20.21 -14.01
C ASP A 161 -8.69 -21.23 -15.06
N MET A 162 -9.67 -21.77 -15.79
CA MET A 162 -9.45 -22.80 -16.79
C MET A 162 -8.60 -22.29 -17.95
N ALA A 163 -8.62 -20.99 -18.27
CA ALA A 163 -7.78 -20.44 -19.33
C ALA A 163 -6.30 -20.47 -18.91
N TYR A 164 -6.00 -20.05 -17.68
CA TYR A 164 -4.65 -20.14 -17.12
C TYR A 164 -4.19 -21.60 -16.93
N LEU A 165 -5.06 -22.48 -16.44
CA LEU A 165 -4.76 -23.89 -16.25
C LEU A 165 -4.49 -24.58 -17.59
N ASN A 166 -5.32 -24.32 -18.61
CA ASN A 166 -5.13 -24.87 -19.96
C ASN A 166 -3.83 -24.38 -20.58
N LYS A 167 -3.48 -23.10 -20.41
CA LYS A 167 -2.19 -22.54 -20.88
C LYS A 167 -0.99 -23.19 -20.18
N THR A 168 -1.12 -23.48 -18.88
CA THR A 168 -0.09 -24.16 -18.09
C THR A 168 0.04 -25.63 -18.49
N LEU A 169 -1.07 -26.33 -18.68
CA LEU A 169 -1.10 -27.73 -19.14
C LEU A 169 -0.56 -27.87 -20.57
N ALA A 170 -0.91 -26.97 -21.48
CA ALA A 170 -0.39 -26.94 -22.85
C ALA A 170 1.14 -26.80 -22.84
N ARG A 171 1.67 -25.88 -22.02
CA ARG A 171 3.12 -25.68 -21.87
C ARG A 171 3.84 -26.90 -21.28
N ILE A 172 3.22 -27.62 -20.35
CA ILE A 172 3.75 -28.87 -19.78
C ILE A 172 3.71 -29.99 -20.84
N ALA A 173 2.66 -30.06 -21.65
CA ALA A 173 2.46 -31.05 -22.70
C ALA A 173 3.29 -30.77 -23.98
N GLY A 174 4.01 -29.64 -24.04
CA GLY A 174 4.79 -29.24 -25.22
C GLY A 174 3.91 -28.80 -26.41
N VAL A 175 2.67 -28.40 -26.16
CA VAL A 175 1.71 -27.91 -27.16
C VAL A 175 1.63 -26.39 -27.05
N GLU A 176 1.68 -25.68 -28.18
CA GLU A 176 1.44 -24.23 -28.22
C GLU A 176 0.01 -23.94 -27.71
N PRO A 177 -0.16 -23.08 -26.68
CA PRO A 177 -1.48 -22.77 -26.16
C PRO A 177 -2.30 -22.03 -27.21
N GLU A 178 -3.54 -22.47 -27.47
CA GLU A 178 -4.48 -21.69 -28.28
C GLU A 178 -4.77 -20.36 -27.57
N ASP A 179 -4.28 -19.24 -28.13
CA ASP A 179 -4.60 -17.90 -27.67
C ASP A 179 -6.05 -17.56 -28.08
N ASN A 180 -7.02 -18.15 -27.41
CA ASN A 180 -8.41 -17.67 -27.43
C ASN A 180 -8.52 -16.44 -26.50
N GLU A 181 -7.80 -15.36 -26.83
CA GLU A 181 -8.17 -14.03 -26.35
C GLU A 181 -9.50 -13.67 -27.01
N THR A 182 -10.61 -13.87 -26.29
CA THR A 182 -11.86 -13.23 -26.65
C THR A 182 -11.60 -11.72 -26.65
N PRO A 183 -11.77 -11.00 -27.78
CA PRO A 183 -11.61 -9.55 -27.78
C PRO A 183 -12.57 -8.96 -26.74
N PRO A 184 -12.17 -7.97 -25.94
CA PRO A 184 -13.12 -7.29 -25.06
C PRO A 184 -14.25 -6.74 -25.93
N ALA A 185 -15.48 -7.10 -25.56
CA ALA A 185 -16.68 -6.53 -26.14
C ALA A 185 -16.74 -5.04 -25.76
N ASP A 186 -16.23 -4.18 -26.64
CA ASP A 186 -16.56 -2.76 -26.71
C ASP A 186 -16.61 -2.37 -28.20
N LYS A 187 -17.78 -2.65 -28.78
CA LYS A 187 -18.42 -1.73 -29.72
C LYS A 187 -19.68 -1.26 -29.01
N ASP A 188 -19.61 -0.08 -28.41
CA ASP A 188 -20.55 1.04 -28.61
C ASP A 188 -20.22 2.18 -27.62
#